data_AF-A0A959T620-F1
#
_entry.id   AF-A0A959T620-F1
#
_cell.length_a   1.000
_cell.length_b   1.000
_cell.length_c   1.000
_cell.angle_alpha   90.00
_cell.angle_beta   90.00
_cell.angle_gamma   90.00
#
_symmetry.space_group_name_H-M   'P 1'
#
loop_
_entity.id
_entity.type
_entity.pdbx_description
1 polymer ?
#
loop_
_entity_poly.entity_id
_entity_poly.type
_entity_poly.pdbx_seq_one_letter_code
_entity_poly.pdbx_strand_id
1 'polypeptide(L)'
;LPVLLLGLELFTGIGWYAGQLMPDIFTGIGIASLLQLLLGRHGPVGRWTWALILLLSLALHAGNAPILLLLCLGLAPFAIPHGRVLRMRLIGVLSLVLVGWWLPPLAASWSTGAPSSRPAHVFLMGRLIDSGVLPELLQERCPGSGWELCAWKDSLPNNSQDFLWNPESPVYAMGGWAATRQEYGLIVKEALTTPGLTQRFISNTLAGTVRQLTDL
;
A
#
# COMPACT_ATOMS: atom_id res chain seq x y z
N LEU A 1 9.92 -20.54 26.55
CA LEU A 1 10.15 -19.72 25.33
C LEU A 1 10.54 -20.58 24.13
N PRO A 2 11.58 -21.45 24.18
CA PRO A 2 12.04 -22.20 23.00
C PRO A 2 11.03 -23.22 22.47
N VAL A 3 10.37 -23.96 23.36
CA VAL A 3 9.33 -24.95 22.99
C VAL A 3 8.12 -24.30 22.31
N LEU A 4 7.80 -23.06 22.71
CA LEU A 4 6.67 -22.31 22.16
C LEU A 4 7.00 -21.73 20.78
N LEU A 5 8.24 -21.29 20.57
CA LEU A 5 8.75 -20.88 19.26
C LEU A 5 8.82 -22.07 18.29
N LEU A 6 9.33 -23.22 18.75
CA LEU A 6 9.37 -24.45 17.96
C LEU A 6 7.95 -24.91 17.58
N GLY A 7 7.00 -24.81 18.52
CA GLY A 7 5.59 -25.10 18.24
C GLY A 7 4.99 -24.13 17.22
N LEU A 8 5.30 -22.84 17.30
CA LEU A 8 4.84 -21.86 16.30
C LEU A 8 5.45 -22.12 14.93
N GLU A 9 6.72 -22.49 14.83
CA GLU A 9 7.37 -22.81 13.54
C GLU A 9 6.84 -24.10 12.92
N LEU A 10 6.56 -25.13 13.73
CA LEU A 10 6.11 -26.44 13.24
C LEU A 10 4.60 -26.48 12.94
N PHE A 11 3.80 -25.73 13.70
CA PHE A 11 2.33 -25.78 13.59
C PHE A 11 1.73 -24.53 12.95
N THR A 12 2.54 -23.53 12.57
CA THR A 12 2.06 -22.34 11.84
C THR A 12 2.99 -21.99 10.69
N GLY A 13 2.47 -21.24 9.70
CA GLY A 13 3.28 -20.71 8.59
C GLY A 13 4.22 -19.56 8.97
N ILE A 14 4.38 -19.24 10.27
CA ILE A 14 5.09 -18.02 10.70
C ILE A 14 6.59 -18.06 10.37
N GLY A 15 7.24 -19.23 10.46
CA GLY A 15 8.65 -19.38 10.12
C GLY A 15 8.90 -19.24 8.63
N TRP A 16 8.02 -19.82 7.80
CA TRP A 16 8.05 -19.66 6.34
C TRP A 16 7.83 -18.21 5.93
N TYR A 17 6.87 -17.53 6.54
CA TYR A 17 6.57 -16.12 6.24
C TYR A 17 7.71 -15.19 6.69
N ALA A 18 8.26 -15.40 7.90
CA ALA A 18 9.41 -14.64 8.39
C ALA A 18 10.68 -14.89 7.55
N GLY A 19 10.87 -16.12 7.05
CA GLY A 19 11.99 -16.50 6.20
C GLY A 19 12.00 -15.82 4.82
N GLN A 20 10.84 -15.35 4.34
CA GLN A 20 10.76 -14.56 3.11
C GLN A 20 11.25 -13.11 3.28
N LEU A 21 11.65 -12.71 4.50
CA LEU A 21 12.10 -11.34 4.84
C LEU A 21 11.14 -10.27 4.32
N MET A 22 9.84 -10.60 4.27
CA MET A 22 8.82 -9.69 3.80
C MET A 22 8.69 -8.52 4.78
N PRO A 23 8.74 -7.26 4.32
CA PRO A 23 8.61 -6.09 5.18
C PRO A 23 7.24 -6.05 5.90
N ASP A 24 6.27 -6.82 5.42
CA ASP A 24 4.95 -7.04 5.99
C ASP A 24 4.96 -7.63 7.42
N ILE A 25 6.04 -8.30 7.86
CA ILE A 25 6.19 -8.75 9.26
C ILE A 25 6.06 -7.59 10.26
N PHE A 26 6.48 -6.39 9.84
CA PHE A 26 6.40 -5.18 10.65
C PHE A 26 4.97 -4.66 10.82
N THR A 27 4.01 -5.14 10.02
CA THR A 27 2.58 -4.83 10.20
C THR A 27 2.09 -5.33 11.55
N GLY A 28 2.34 -6.61 11.86
CA GLY A 28 1.92 -7.22 13.12
C GLY A 28 2.60 -6.58 14.34
N ILE A 29 3.90 -6.30 14.21
CA ILE A 29 4.69 -5.59 15.23
C ILE A 29 4.16 -4.15 15.44
N GLY A 30 3.81 -3.47 14.35
CA GLY A 30 3.23 -2.13 14.38
C GLY A 30 1.87 -2.10 15.07
N ILE A 31 0.99 -3.07 14.76
CA ILE A 31 -0.32 -3.24 15.39
C ILE A 31 -0.15 -3.50 16.90
N ALA A 32 0.75 -4.41 17.29
CA ALA A 32 1.02 -4.70 18.69
C ALA A 32 1.52 -3.45 19.44
N SER A 33 2.46 -2.70 18.85
CA SER A 33 3.01 -1.48 19.43
C SER A 33 1.94 -0.39 19.60
N LEU A 34 1.08 -0.22 18.59
CA LEU A 34 -0.08 0.68 18.64
C LEU A 34 -1.02 0.32 19.79
N LEU A 35 -1.39 -0.96 19.92
CA LEU A 35 -2.28 -1.43 20.98
C LEU A 35 -1.65 -1.25 22.38
N GLN A 36 -0.34 -1.48 22.52
CA GLN A 36 0.35 -1.23 23.80
C GLN A 36 0.44 0.25 24.17
N LEU A 37 0.57 1.14 23.19
CA LEU A 37 0.51 2.59 23.45
C LEU A 37 -0.89 3.05 23.85
N LEU A 38 -1.94 2.44 23.29
CA LEU A 38 -3.33 2.76 23.62
C LEU A 38 -3.75 2.17 24.98
N LEU A 39 -3.59 0.86 25.16
CA LEU A 39 -4.17 0.09 26.26
C LEU A 39 -3.16 -0.24 27.36
N GLY A 40 -1.88 -0.31 27.02
CA GLY A 40 -0.83 -0.72 27.93
C GLY A 40 -0.63 0.24 29.11
N ARG A 41 -0.21 -0.34 30.24
CA ARG A 41 0.21 0.39 31.44
C ARG A 41 1.73 0.34 31.52
N HIS A 42 2.36 1.37 30.96
CA HIS A 42 3.82 1.49 30.92
C HIS A 42 4.28 2.78 31.58
N GLY A 43 5.44 2.72 32.22
CA GLY A 43 6.23 3.88 32.60
C GLY A 43 6.79 4.62 31.38
N PRO A 44 7.53 5.72 31.57
CA PRO A 44 8.00 6.57 30.48
C PRO A 44 8.90 5.83 29.50
N VAL A 45 9.85 5.02 29.99
CA VAL A 45 10.78 4.26 29.14
C VAL A 45 10.02 3.29 28.23
N GLY A 46 9.09 2.50 28.79
CA GLY A 46 8.31 1.54 28.01
C GLY A 46 7.45 2.21 26.93
N ARG A 47 6.89 3.40 27.20
CA ARG A 47 6.16 4.17 26.17
C ARG A 47 7.07 4.62 25.04
N TRP A 48 8.27 5.11 25.34
CA TRP A 48 9.25 5.47 24.32
C TRP A 48 9.68 4.26 23.48
N THR A 49 9.88 3.10 24.11
CA THR A 49 10.19 1.86 23.39
C THR A 49 9.12 1.50 22.38
N TRP A 50 7.84 1.47 22.79
CA TRP A 50 6.74 1.16 21.87
C TRP A 50 6.55 2.22 20.79
N ALA A 51 6.74 3.51 21.12
CA ALA A 51 6.70 4.59 20.12
C ALA A 51 7.81 4.43 19.07
N LEU A 52 9.02 4.07 19.49
CA LEU A 52 10.13 3.83 18.57
C LEU A 52 9.88 2.61 17.68
N ILE A 53 9.38 1.51 18.24
CA ILE A 53 9.03 0.31 17.47
C ILE A 53 7.93 0.64 16.44
N LEU A 54 6.90 1.40 16.83
CA LEU A 54 5.84 1.84 15.93
C LEU A 54 6.40 2.67 14.77
N LEU A 55 7.26 3.65 15.06
CA LEU A 55 7.90 4.48 14.04
C LEU A 55 8.81 3.67 13.12
N LEU A 56 9.54 2.68 13.66
CA LEU A 56 10.36 1.78 12.86
C LEU A 56 9.50 0.92 11.93
N SER A 57 8.40 0.35 12.42
CA SER A 57 7.44 -0.38 11.59
C SER A 57 6.91 0.48 10.43
N LEU A 58 6.59 1.75 10.68
CA LEU A 58 6.13 2.69 9.65
C LEU A 58 7.25 3.06 8.66
N ALA A 59 8.50 3.16 9.13
CA ALA A 59 9.65 3.50 8.30
C ALA A 59 10.05 2.37 7.34
N LEU A 60 9.92 1.12 7.79
CA LEU A 60 10.35 -0.06 7.03
C LEU A 60 9.38 -0.49 5.94
N HIS A 61 8.09 -0.19 6.08
CA HIS A 61 7.09 -0.56 5.08
C HIS A 61 6.00 0.51 4.95
N ALA A 62 5.95 1.17 3.80
CA ALA A 62 4.98 2.22 3.53
C ALA A 62 3.51 1.73 3.59
N GLY A 63 3.26 0.43 3.37
CA GLY A 63 1.93 -0.19 3.50
C GLY A 63 1.39 -0.20 4.93
N ASN A 64 2.24 -0.06 5.95
CA ASN A 64 1.80 -0.06 7.35
C ASN A 64 1.02 1.20 7.72
N ALA A 65 1.31 2.33 7.08
CA ALA A 65 0.68 3.61 7.40
C ALA A 65 -0.86 3.60 7.22
N PRO A 66 -1.42 3.21 6.06
CA PRO A 66 -2.88 3.15 5.92
C PRO A 66 -3.52 2.12 6.85
N ILE A 67 -2.89 0.96 7.07
CA ILE A 67 -3.41 -0.09 7.97
C ILE A 67 -3.53 0.45 9.40
N LEU A 68 -2.47 1.04 9.93
CA LEU A 68 -2.43 1.57 11.29
C LEU A 68 -3.33 2.80 11.45
N LEU A 69 -3.48 3.63 10.41
CA LEU A 69 -4.45 4.73 10.39
C LEU A 69 -5.88 4.20 10.48
N LEU A 70 -6.25 3.24 9.62
CA LEU A 70 -7.60 2.66 9.64
C LEU A 70 -7.90 1.98 10.98
N LEU A 71 -6.90 1.32 11.58
CA LEU A 71 -7.03 0.78 12.92
C LEU A 71 -7.28 1.87 13.98
N CYS A 72 -6.54 2.99 13.93
CA CYS A 72 -6.79 4.13 14.83
C CYS A 72 -8.21 4.68 14.67
N LEU A 73 -8.66 4.86 13.42
CA LEU A 73 -10.00 5.36 13.12
C LEU A 73 -11.10 4.38 13.57
N GLY A 74 -10.90 3.08 13.37
CA GLY A 74 -11.83 2.04 13.82
C GLY A 74 -11.91 1.92 15.34
N LEU A 75 -10.82 2.20 16.06
CA LEU A 75 -10.80 2.21 17.53
C LEU A 75 -11.32 3.53 18.13
N ALA A 76 -11.38 4.61 17.35
CA ALA A 76 -11.76 5.93 17.84
C ALA A 76 -13.16 5.98 18.50
N PRO A 77 -14.22 5.38 17.93
CA PRO A 77 -15.55 5.37 18.55
C PRO A 77 -15.59 4.70 19.92
N PHE A 78 -14.71 3.72 20.15
CA PHE A 78 -14.58 3.06 21.45
C PHE A 78 -13.72 3.88 22.42
N ALA A 79 -12.65 4.49 21.93
CA ALA A 79 -11.69 5.21 22.76
C ALA A 79 -12.19 6.58 23.26
N ILE A 80 -12.92 7.32 22.44
CA ILE A 80 -13.38 8.70 22.72
C ILE A 80 -14.36 8.79 23.91
N PRO A 81 -15.41 7.95 24.03
CA PRO A 81 -16.38 8.05 25.12
C PRO A 81 -15.85 7.55 26.47
N HIS A 82 -14.80 6.73 26.49
CA HIS A 82 -14.26 6.09 27.70
C HIS A 82 -13.29 6.98 28.52
N GLY A 83 -13.29 8.30 28.25
CA GLY A 83 -12.65 9.30 29.11
C GLY A 83 -11.40 9.96 28.53
N ARG A 84 -11.02 11.08 29.15
CA ARG A 84 -9.96 11.99 28.67
C ARG A 84 -8.62 11.30 28.43
N VAL A 85 -8.24 10.34 29.29
CA VAL A 85 -6.93 9.67 29.21
C VAL A 85 -6.81 8.86 27.92
N LEU A 86 -7.81 8.03 27.60
CA LEU A 86 -7.77 7.18 26.40
C LEU A 86 -7.86 8.01 25.12
N ARG A 87 -8.66 9.09 25.14
CA ARG A 87 -8.69 10.07 24.04
C ARG A 87 -7.33 10.72 23.79
N MET A 88 -6.62 11.15 24.83
CA MET A 88 -5.28 11.74 24.67
C MET A 88 -4.26 10.72 24.15
N ARG A 89 -4.35 9.45 24.58
CA ARG A 89 -3.51 8.37 24.03
C ARG A 89 -3.79 8.14 22.56
N LEU A 90 -5.05 8.09 22.14
CA LEU A 90 -5.43 7.96 20.74
C LEU A 90 -4.87 9.10 19.89
N ILE A 91 -5.01 10.35 20.36
CA ILE A 91 -4.45 11.51 19.66
C ILE A 91 -2.92 11.38 19.53
N GLY A 92 -2.22 10.99 20.59
CA GLY A 92 -0.77 10.80 20.56
C GLY A 92 -0.32 9.67 19.63
N VAL A 93 -1.07 8.57 19.56
CA VAL A 93 -0.75 7.46 18.64
C VAL A 93 -1.08 7.85 17.20
N LEU A 94 -2.21 8.51 16.97
CA LEU A 94 -2.55 9.04 15.65
C LEU A 94 -1.51 10.03 15.15
N SER A 95 -0.99 10.91 16.02
CA SER A 95 0.08 11.83 15.63
C SER A 95 1.36 11.09 15.29
N LEU A 96 1.73 10.03 16.03
CA LEU A 96 2.87 9.18 15.69
C LEU A 96 2.68 8.47 14.34
N VAL A 97 1.48 7.95 14.06
CA VAL A 97 1.16 7.31 12.76
C VAL A 97 1.28 8.31 11.62
N LEU A 98 0.73 9.51 11.77
CA LEU A 98 0.82 10.57 10.76
C LEU A 98 2.27 11.01 10.54
N VAL A 99 3.04 11.23 11.61
CA VAL A 99 4.47 11.56 11.51
C VAL A 99 5.23 10.44 10.80
N GLY A 100 5.04 9.19 11.24
CA GLY A 100 5.69 8.02 10.65
C GLY A 100 5.33 7.80 9.18
N TRP A 101 4.12 8.19 8.75
CA TRP A 101 3.73 8.13 7.34
C TRP A 101 4.53 9.14 6.48
N TRP A 102 4.75 10.34 6.98
CA TRP A 102 5.45 11.40 6.22
C TRP A 102 6.97 11.30 6.26
N LEU A 103 7.54 10.61 7.25
CA LEU A 103 8.99 10.49 7.42
C LEU A 103 9.72 9.86 6.21
N PRO A 104 9.35 8.66 5.70
CA PRO A 104 10.04 8.04 4.57
C PRO A 104 10.04 8.87 3.26
N PRO A 105 8.89 9.39 2.77
CA PRO A 105 8.90 10.18 1.53
C PRO A 105 9.66 11.50 1.69
N LEU A 106 9.65 12.11 2.89
CA LEU A 106 10.44 13.30 3.16
C LEU A 106 11.93 13.00 3.12
N ALA A 107 12.37 11.93 3.79
CA ALA A 107 13.76 11.48 3.77
C ALA A 107 14.23 11.14 2.35
N ALA A 108 13.40 10.44 1.57
CA ALA A 108 13.68 10.15 0.17
C ALA A 108 13.77 11.43 -0.69
N SER A 109 12.85 12.38 -0.49
CA SER A 109 12.91 13.64 -1.25
C SER A 109 14.14 14.48 -0.94
N TRP A 110 14.60 14.44 0.30
CA TRP A 110 15.81 15.15 0.73
C TRP A 110 17.08 14.51 0.18
N SER A 111 17.13 13.18 0.07
CA SER A 111 18.28 12.48 -0.49
C SER A 111 18.36 12.57 -2.02
N THR A 112 17.22 12.57 -2.73
CA THR A 112 17.20 12.59 -4.20
C THR A 112 17.05 13.97 -4.82
N GLY A 113 16.78 15.01 -4.02
CA GLY A 113 16.56 16.39 -4.50
C GLY A 113 15.29 16.56 -5.34
N ALA A 114 14.42 15.55 -5.38
CA ALA A 114 13.18 15.53 -6.15
C ALA A 114 12.05 14.99 -5.27
N PRO A 115 10.79 15.44 -5.46
CA PRO A 115 9.66 14.89 -4.71
C PRO A 115 9.62 13.37 -4.87
N SER A 116 9.64 12.63 -3.76
CA SER A 116 9.60 11.17 -3.75
C SER A 116 8.40 10.69 -4.58
N SER A 117 8.68 10.21 -5.79
CA SER A 117 7.68 9.71 -6.69
C SER A 117 7.27 8.32 -6.24
N ARG A 118 6.18 8.22 -5.48
CA ARG A 118 5.59 6.90 -5.24
C ARG A 118 5.30 6.28 -6.62
N PRO A 119 5.70 5.03 -6.90
CA PRO A 119 5.48 4.36 -8.19
C PRO A 119 4.01 4.01 -8.46
N ALA A 120 3.08 4.76 -7.84
CA ALA A 120 1.65 4.53 -7.87
C ALA A 120 1.09 4.50 -9.29
N HIS A 121 1.65 5.28 -10.23
CA HIS A 121 1.19 5.28 -11.62
C HIS A 121 1.35 3.91 -12.28
N VAL A 122 2.49 3.24 -12.14
CA VAL A 122 2.70 1.92 -12.76
C VAL A 122 1.84 0.85 -12.09
N PHE A 123 1.74 0.86 -10.76
CA PHE A 123 0.89 -0.09 -10.04
C PHE A 123 -0.60 0.11 -10.33
N LEU A 124 -1.06 1.35 -10.47
CA LEU A 124 -2.44 1.64 -10.87
C LEU A 124 -2.70 1.23 -12.32
N MET A 125 -1.74 1.44 -13.23
CA MET A 125 -1.84 0.92 -14.60
C MET A 125 -1.97 -0.61 -14.60
N GLY A 126 -1.15 -1.33 -13.83
CA GLY A 126 -1.30 -2.77 -13.64
C GLY A 126 -2.70 -3.15 -13.14
N ARG A 127 -3.26 -2.41 -12.18
CA ARG A 127 -4.64 -2.64 -11.73
C ARG A 127 -5.70 -2.35 -12.77
N LEU A 128 -5.50 -1.35 -13.63
CA LEU A 128 -6.40 -1.09 -14.75
C LEU A 128 -6.33 -2.19 -15.82
N ILE A 129 -5.17 -2.86 -15.97
CA ILE A 129 -5.02 -4.07 -16.81
C ILE A 129 -5.83 -5.22 -16.21
N ASP A 130 -5.59 -5.53 -14.93
CA ASP A 130 -6.29 -6.62 -14.22
C ASP A 130 -7.81 -6.44 -14.24
N SER A 131 -8.28 -5.19 -14.17
CA SER A 131 -9.71 -4.87 -14.22
C SER A 131 -10.28 -4.84 -15.65
N GLY A 132 -9.46 -4.99 -16.69
CA GLY A 132 -9.84 -4.87 -18.10
C GLY A 132 -10.14 -3.45 -18.59
N VAL A 133 -9.92 -2.43 -17.76
CA VAL A 133 -10.27 -1.03 -18.06
C VAL A 133 -9.23 -0.37 -18.96
N LEU A 134 -7.94 -0.70 -18.79
CA LEU A 134 -6.89 -0.13 -19.62
C LEU A 134 -7.02 -0.54 -21.10
N PRO A 135 -7.22 -1.83 -21.44
CA PRO A 135 -7.46 -2.22 -22.84
C PRO A 135 -8.66 -1.50 -23.47
N GLU A 136 -9.79 -1.39 -22.75
CA GLU A 136 -10.99 -0.68 -23.22
C GLU A 136 -10.68 0.81 -23.49
N LEU A 137 -10.00 1.48 -22.55
CA LEU A 137 -9.59 2.87 -22.70
C LEU A 137 -8.65 3.09 -23.90
N LEU A 138 -7.69 2.19 -24.12
CA LEU A 138 -6.78 2.28 -25.27
C LEU A 138 -7.52 2.06 -26.60
N GLN A 139 -8.52 1.17 -26.63
CA GLN A 139 -9.36 0.99 -27.82
C GLN A 139 -10.15 2.25 -28.17
N GLU A 140 -10.68 2.96 -27.17
CA GLU A 140 -11.48 4.17 -27.38
C GLU A 140 -10.63 5.40 -27.76
N ARG A 141 -9.43 5.52 -27.19
CA ARG A 141 -8.63 6.76 -27.29
C ARG A 141 -7.51 6.68 -28.31
N CYS A 142 -7.02 5.49 -28.66
CA CYS A 142 -5.93 5.36 -29.63
C CYS A 142 -6.45 5.27 -31.08
N PRO A 143 -5.76 5.89 -32.05
CA PRO A 143 -4.51 6.66 -31.91
C PRO A 143 -4.71 8.14 -31.52
N GLY A 144 -5.96 8.61 -31.38
CA GLY A 144 -6.30 10.04 -31.21
C GLY A 144 -5.73 10.74 -29.97
N SER A 145 -5.33 10.00 -28.93
CA SER A 145 -4.75 10.56 -27.70
C SER A 145 -3.28 11.01 -27.83
N GLY A 146 -2.55 10.50 -28.83
CA GLY A 146 -1.12 10.75 -28.98
C GLY A 146 -0.23 10.12 -27.90
N TRP A 147 -0.74 9.15 -27.12
CA TRP A 147 0.05 8.41 -26.14
C TRP A 147 1.03 7.45 -26.83
N GLU A 148 2.28 7.41 -26.38
CA GLU A 148 3.28 6.41 -26.75
C GLU A 148 2.79 5.00 -26.43
N LEU A 149 2.05 4.82 -25.32
CA LEU A 149 1.43 3.54 -24.97
C LEU A 149 0.46 3.01 -26.04
N CYS A 150 -0.08 3.87 -26.92
CA CYS A 150 -0.94 3.41 -28.03
C CYS A 150 -0.23 2.45 -28.98
N ALA A 151 1.11 2.52 -29.09
CA ALA A 151 1.89 1.55 -29.88
C ALA A 151 1.82 0.12 -29.32
N TRP A 152 1.44 -0.02 -28.04
CA TRP A 152 1.36 -1.28 -27.31
C TRP A 152 -0.08 -1.77 -27.11
N LYS A 153 -1.07 -1.10 -27.70
CA LYS A 153 -2.50 -1.42 -27.58
C LYS A 153 -2.80 -2.91 -27.83
N ASP A 154 -2.24 -3.48 -28.90
CA ASP A 154 -2.53 -4.84 -29.36
C ASP A 154 -1.56 -5.89 -28.78
N SER A 155 -0.54 -5.44 -28.05
CA SER A 155 0.50 -6.28 -27.42
C SER A 155 0.59 -6.03 -25.91
N LEU A 156 -0.49 -5.54 -25.30
CA LEU A 156 -0.55 -5.26 -23.88
C LEU A 156 -0.48 -6.59 -23.10
N PRO A 157 0.31 -6.67 -22.02
CA PRO A 157 0.33 -7.86 -21.17
C PRO A 157 -1.06 -8.17 -20.58
N ASN A 158 -1.35 -9.46 -20.39
CA ASN A 158 -2.67 -9.93 -19.94
C ASN A 158 -2.94 -9.66 -18.45
N ASN A 159 -1.90 -9.37 -17.66
CA ASN A 159 -2.01 -9.19 -16.21
C ASN A 159 -0.98 -8.18 -15.70
N SER A 160 -1.21 -7.69 -14.48
CA SER A 160 -0.32 -6.73 -13.82
C SER A 160 1.07 -7.27 -13.53
N GLN A 161 1.23 -8.58 -13.29
CA GLN A 161 2.52 -9.19 -12.99
C GLN A 161 3.47 -9.05 -14.19
N ASP A 162 3.02 -9.42 -15.37
CA ASP A 162 3.78 -9.31 -16.61
C ASP A 162 4.00 -7.85 -16.99
N PHE A 163 2.99 -6.99 -16.80
CA PHE A 163 3.15 -5.56 -17.06
C PHE A 163 4.21 -4.90 -16.17
N LEU A 164 4.24 -5.24 -14.87
CA LEU A 164 5.15 -4.60 -13.92
C LEU A 164 6.58 -5.13 -13.99
N TRP A 165 6.74 -6.42 -14.25
CA TRP A 165 8.00 -7.13 -13.98
C TRP A 165 8.62 -7.81 -15.19
N ASN A 166 7.89 -8.02 -16.29
CA ASN A 166 8.48 -8.56 -17.51
C ASN A 166 9.36 -7.47 -18.16
N PRO A 167 10.67 -7.73 -18.44
CA PRO A 167 11.55 -6.78 -19.12
C PRO A 167 11.05 -6.34 -20.51
N GLU A 168 10.21 -7.14 -21.16
CA GLU A 168 9.61 -6.84 -22.46
C GLU A 168 8.31 -6.03 -22.36
N SER A 169 7.88 -5.66 -21.14
CA SER A 169 6.66 -4.90 -20.94
C SER A 169 6.81 -3.45 -21.45
N PRO A 170 5.68 -2.77 -21.77
CA PRO A 170 5.69 -1.38 -22.20
C PRO A 170 6.41 -0.46 -21.19
N VAL A 171 6.37 -0.80 -19.91
CA VAL A 171 7.02 -0.02 -18.84
C VAL A 171 8.51 0.11 -19.09
N TYR A 172 9.20 -0.98 -19.41
CA TYR A 172 10.65 -0.98 -19.60
C TYR A 172 11.04 -0.53 -21.01
N ALA A 173 10.25 -0.90 -22.02
CA ALA A 173 10.48 -0.47 -23.39
C ALA A 173 10.37 1.05 -23.56
N MET A 174 9.53 1.72 -22.77
CA MET A 174 9.35 3.18 -22.77
C MET A 174 10.25 3.91 -21.76
N GLY A 175 11.37 3.31 -21.36
CA GLY A 175 12.38 3.98 -20.51
C GLY A 175 12.16 3.84 -19.00
N GLY A 176 11.30 2.92 -18.57
CA GLY A 176 11.12 2.55 -17.16
C GLY A 176 10.14 3.43 -16.39
N TRP A 177 10.13 3.25 -15.08
CA TRP A 177 9.09 3.82 -14.20
C TRP A 177 9.14 5.35 -14.14
N ALA A 178 10.33 5.95 -14.23
CA ALA A 178 10.49 7.39 -14.19
C ALA A 178 10.03 8.05 -15.51
N ALA A 179 10.41 7.49 -16.66
CA ALA A 179 10.06 8.02 -17.98
C ALA A 179 8.55 7.99 -18.25
N THR A 180 7.90 6.86 -17.91
CA THR A 180 6.46 6.65 -18.13
C THR A 180 5.55 7.42 -17.17
N ARG A 181 6.11 8.11 -16.18
CA ARG A 181 5.33 8.70 -15.07
C ARG A 181 4.29 9.70 -15.52
N GLN A 182 4.67 10.62 -16.41
CA GLN A 182 3.78 11.69 -16.84
C GLN A 182 2.61 11.14 -17.65
N GLU A 183 2.91 10.32 -18.65
CA GLU A 183 1.90 9.71 -19.51
C GLU A 183 0.96 8.79 -18.72
N TYR A 184 1.50 7.84 -17.95
CA TYR A 184 0.66 6.91 -17.20
C TYR A 184 -0.19 7.62 -16.15
N GLY A 185 0.32 8.71 -15.57
CA GLY A 185 -0.47 9.56 -14.68
C GLY A 185 -1.69 10.17 -15.37
N LEU A 186 -1.55 10.59 -16.64
CA LEU A 186 -2.68 11.09 -17.43
C LEU A 186 -3.67 9.98 -17.77
N ILE A 187 -3.19 8.81 -18.17
CA ILE A 187 -4.04 7.65 -18.50
C ILE A 187 -4.83 7.18 -17.27
N VAL A 188 -4.15 7.05 -16.12
CA VAL A 188 -4.81 6.70 -14.85
C VAL A 188 -5.85 7.73 -14.47
N LYS A 189 -5.54 9.03 -14.64
CA LYS A 189 -6.52 10.09 -14.38
C LYS A 189 -7.73 9.95 -15.30
N GLU A 190 -7.52 9.82 -16.61
CA GLU A 190 -8.58 9.65 -17.62
C GLU A 190 -9.48 8.46 -17.28
N ALA A 191 -8.89 7.31 -16.95
CA ALA A 191 -9.59 6.09 -16.57
C ALA A 191 -10.49 6.29 -15.33
N LEU A 192 -9.99 7.01 -14.32
CA LEU A 192 -10.69 7.21 -13.05
C LEU A 192 -11.65 8.41 -13.06
N THR A 193 -11.57 9.30 -14.05
CA THR A 193 -12.51 10.42 -14.20
C THR A 193 -13.60 10.18 -15.25
N THR A 194 -13.49 9.12 -16.07
CA THR A 194 -14.49 8.77 -17.07
C THR A 194 -15.59 7.90 -16.43
N PRO A 195 -16.84 8.39 -16.28
CA PRO A 195 -17.84 7.74 -15.43
C PRO A 195 -18.08 6.25 -15.72
N GLY A 196 -18.17 5.86 -17.00
CA GLY A 196 -18.39 4.47 -17.41
C GLY A 196 -17.22 3.55 -17.06
N LEU A 197 -15.99 4.02 -17.27
CA LEU A 197 -14.77 3.27 -16.95
C LEU A 197 -14.55 3.18 -15.44
N THR A 198 -14.79 4.28 -14.70
CA THR A 198 -14.70 4.29 -13.24
C THR A 198 -15.68 3.32 -12.60
N GLN A 199 -16.92 3.27 -13.08
CA GLN A 199 -17.92 2.34 -12.56
C GLN A 199 -17.49 0.87 -12.75
N ARG A 200 -16.95 0.54 -13.94
CA ARG A 200 -16.42 -0.79 -14.24
C ARG A 200 -15.18 -1.13 -13.41
N PHE A 201 -14.27 -0.18 -13.25
CA PHE A 201 -13.10 -0.33 -12.40
C PHE A 201 -13.50 -0.71 -10.97
N ILE A 202 -14.46 0.02 -10.40
CA ILE A 202 -14.98 -0.25 -9.05
C ILE A 202 -15.66 -1.62 -8.99
N SER A 203 -16.56 -1.95 -9.94
CA SER A 203 -17.26 -3.23 -9.93
C SER A 203 -16.30 -4.42 -10.05
N ASN A 204 -15.31 -4.32 -10.93
CA ASN A 204 -14.34 -5.40 -11.16
C ASN A 204 -13.38 -5.55 -9.99
N THR A 205 -13.00 -4.44 -9.34
CA THR A 205 -12.19 -4.47 -8.12
C THR A 205 -12.94 -5.14 -6.97
N LEU A 206 -14.23 -4.81 -6.79
CA LEU A 206 -15.06 -5.44 -5.77
C LEU A 206 -15.27 -6.92 -6.06
N ALA A 207 -15.59 -7.29 -7.30
CA ALA A 207 -15.74 -8.69 -7.70
C ALA A 207 -14.44 -9.49 -7.50
N GLY A 208 -13.30 -8.91 -7.87
CA GLY A 208 -11.97 -9.51 -7.64
C GLY A 208 -11.68 -9.70 -6.15
N THR A 209 -12.04 -8.72 -5.32
CA THR A 209 -11.90 -8.84 -3.86
C THR A 209 -12.77 -9.96 -3.29
N VAL A 210 -14.02 -10.08 -3.76
CA VAL A 210 -14.91 -11.18 -3.34
C VAL A 210 -14.32 -12.53 -3.74
N ARG A 211 -13.86 -12.68 -4.99
CA ARG A 211 -13.19 -13.92 -5.45
C ARG A 211 -11.98 -14.27 -4.59
N GLN A 212 -11.12 -13.30 -4.30
CA GLN A 212 -9.98 -13.52 -3.41
C GLN A 212 -10.39 -13.98 -2.00
N LEU A 213 -11.56 -13.58 -1.50
CA LEU A 213 -12.05 -14.03 -0.20
C LEU A 213 -12.74 -15.40 -0.25
N THR A 214 -13.36 -15.75 -1.38
CA THR A 214 -14.09 -17.03 -1.53
C THR A 214 -13.22 -18.16 -2.04
N ASP A 215 -12.14 -17.84 -2.75
CA ASP A 215 -11.19 -18.80 -3.30
C ASP A 215 -10.01 -19.08 -2.34
N LEU A 216 -10.13 -18.64 -1.07
CA LEU A 216 -9.22 -18.92 0.05
C LEU A 216 -9.63 -20.17 0.84
#